data_AF-A0A1I7KB42-F1
#
_entry.id   AF-A0A1I7KB42-F1
#
_cell.length_a   1.000
_cell.length_b   1.000
_cell.length_c   1.000
_cell.angle_alpha   90.00
_cell.angle_beta   90.00
_cell.angle_gamma   90.00
#
_symmetry.space_group_name_H-M   'P 1'
#
loop_
_entity.id
_entity.type
_entity.pdbx_description
1 polymer ?
#
loop_
_entity_poly.entity_id
_entity_poly.type
_entity_poly.pdbx_seq_one_letter_code
_entity_poly.pdbx_strand_id
1 'polypeptide(L)'
;MQWRAMPLALGMLALALAGCGGGGSGSTPLPPAPPPPPQVGQLLSAQSLTEIGVDAFTAAVAAGTSRIPPLQPRYGVSTYRLTYLTQDADGALVEASGLVAVPQKPAGAGASPVLGYQHATTFANADAPSLNLAPSEPPLVLASLGYIVVAADYVGFAHSNAAAHPYLQSRATARAVLDMLDAAQQWRRAARVADNGQLYLLGYSEGGYATMAAQREMERTRSPLLPQLRAALPAAGPFDMQVTLDTLLGRVRDEYPAIGWMLNPGTLRYLGASVRAEVRRLLLRALVPGDADVRYDARFLDTYLADDQETLRAQSSVHWGWTPSAPVYLFHGRDDTTVPFAASVSAYETLHSSGGAPVSLRECSSVAPSGHTACVPEYFGYALAVMGTPP
;
A
#
# COMPACT_ATOMS: atom_id res chain seq x y z
N MET A 1 -42.40 11.72 57.89
CA MET A 1 -40.93 11.82 58.07
C MET A 1 -40.33 12.18 56.72
N GLN A 2 -40.15 13.48 56.48
CA GLN A 2 -39.27 14.02 55.43
C GLN A 2 -37.81 13.84 55.90
N TRP A 3 -36.83 13.84 55.01
CA TRP A 3 -35.43 14.36 55.09
C TRP A 3 -34.87 14.21 53.65
N ARG A 4 -34.86 15.25 52.82
CA ARG A 4 -33.85 16.31 52.59
C ARG A 4 -32.45 15.79 52.21
N ALA A 5 -32.06 16.15 50.99
CA ALA A 5 -30.76 15.95 50.34
C ALA A 5 -29.65 16.81 50.97
N MET A 6 -28.40 16.35 50.86
CA MET A 6 -27.17 17.11 51.14
C MET A 6 -26.20 17.01 49.95
N PRO A 7 -25.53 18.11 49.55
CA PRO A 7 -24.49 18.11 48.51
C PRO A 7 -23.09 17.92 49.13
N LEU A 8 -22.19 17.26 48.39
CA LEU A 8 -20.76 17.16 48.71
C LEU A 8 -19.97 18.24 47.96
N ALA A 9 -19.28 19.08 48.72
CA ALA A 9 -18.44 20.18 48.24
C ALA A 9 -16.99 19.71 47.94
N LEU A 10 -16.42 20.23 46.85
CA LEU A 10 -15.01 20.11 46.48
C LEU A 10 -14.11 20.89 47.47
N GLY A 11 -13.06 20.25 47.96
CA GLY A 11 -11.96 20.91 48.68
C GLY A 11 -10.77 21.18 47.75
N MET A 12 -10.45 22.45 47.52
CA MET A 12 -9.16 22.89 46.99
C MET A 12 -8.18 23.04 48.15
N LEU A 13 -7.01 22.39 48.06
CA LEU A 13 -5.90 22.60 48.98
C LEU A 13 -4.78 23.32 48.24
N ALA A 14 -4.58 24.60 48.57
CA ALA A 14 -3.44 25.39 48.15
C ALA A 14 -2.30 25.20 49.16
N LEU A 15 -1.11 24.87 48.68
CA LEU A 15 0.13 24.97 49.46
C LEU A 15 1.08 25.93 48.73
N ALA A 16 1.26 27.10 49.34
CA ALA A 16 2.31 28.04 49.01
C ALA A 16 3.55 27.71 49.84
N LEU A 17 4.71 27.66 49.17
CA LEU A 17 6.02 27.78 49.81
C LEU A 17 6.80 28.84 49.03
N ALA A 18 7.07 29.95 49.72
CA ALA A 18 7.95 31.01 49.28
C ALA A 18 9.37 30.73 49.78
N GLY A 19 10.36 30.89 48.90
CA GLY A 19 11.78 30.99 49.24
C GLY A 19 12.45 31.96 48.27
N CYS A 20 12.95 33.08 48.78
CA CYS A 20 13.61 34.15 48.03
C CYS A 20 15.15 33.96 47.95
N GLY A 21 15.73 34.51 46.88
CA GLY A 21 17.16 34.77 46.68
C GLY A 21 17.54 34.46 45.22
N GLY A 22 18.07 35.32 44.36
CA GLY A 22 18.78 36.59 44.51
C GLY A 22 20.14 36.46 43.82
N GLY A 23 20.34 37.12 42.66
CA GLY A 23 21.68 37.39 42.08
C GLY A 23 22.07 36.54 40.86
N GLY A 24 22.46 37.21 39.76
CA GLY A 24 22.67 36.64 38.44
C GLY A 24 23.93 35.80 38.25
N SER A 25 23.85 34.86 37.30
CA SER A 25 24.86 34.56 36.26
C SER A 25 24.46 33.26 35.55
N GLY A 26 24.38 33.32 34.21
CA GLY A 26 24.31 32.14 33.33
C GLY A 26 23.06 31.29 33.46
N SER A 27 22.02 31.59 32.68
CA SER A 27 21.07 30.56 32.27
C SER A 27 21.86 29.55 31.42
N THR A 28 22.39 28.50 32.05
CA THR A 28 22.81 27.31 31.33
C THR A 28 21.61 26.84 30.51
N PRO A 29 21.70 26.79 29.17
CA PRO A 29 20.62 26.22 28.37
C PRO A 29 20.35 24.82 28.91
N LEU A 30 19.08 24.52 29.23
CA LEU A 30 18.68 23.16 29.54
C LEU A 30 19.22 22.26 28.42
N PRO A 31 19.85 21.12 28.75
CA PRO A 31 20.34 20.21 27.72
C PRO A 31 19.17 19.87 26.79
N PRO A 32 19.39 19.83 25.46
CA PRO A 32 18.33 19.52 24.52
C PRO A 32 17.69 18.19 24.93
N ALA A 33 16.37 18.13 24.90
CA ALA A 33 15.63 16.91 25.21
C ALA A 33 16.17 15.77 24.32
N PRO A 34 16.33 14.55 24.87
CA PRO A 34 16.77 13.42 24.08
C PRO A 34 15.82 13.22 22.89
N PRO A 35 16.34 12.79 21.73
CA PRO A 35 15.50 12.52 20.57
C PRO A 35 14.43 11.48 20.92
N PRO A 36 13.22 11.59 20.34
CA PRO A 36 12.18 10.60 20.56
C PRO A 36 12.66 9.20 20.13
N PRO A 37 12.14 8.14 20.76
CA PRO A 37 12.50 6.77 20.39
C PRO A 37 12.12 6.47 18.94
N PRO A 38 12.86 5.57 18.26
CA PRO A 38 12.52 5.12 16.91
C PRO A 38 11.09 4.61 16.82
N GLN A 39 10.35 5.07 15.80
CA GLN A 39 8.94 4.73 15.63
C GLN A 39 8.59 4.57 14.15
N VAL A 40 7.51 3.82 13.88
CA VAL A 40 6.95 3.67 12.54
C VAL A 40 6.66 5.04 11.91
N GLY A 41 6.85 5.14 10.59
CA GLY A 41 6.67 6.36 9.82
C GLY A 41 7.78 7.41 10.02
N GLN A 42 8.78 7.17 10.87
CA GLN A 42 9.89 8.10 11.04
C GLN A 42 10.73 8.17 9.75
N LEU A 43 10.91 9.39 9.24
CA LEU A 43 11.86 9.67 8.17
C LEU A 43 13.30 9.59 8.71
N LEU A 44 14.14 8.79 8.05
CA LEU A 44 15.55 8.63 8.41
C LEU A 44 16.47 9.44 7.49
N SER A 45 16.25 9.34 6.17
CA SER A 45 17.04 10.10 5.19
C SER A 45 16.22 10.40 3.94
N ALA A 46 16.67 11.42 3.20
CA ALA A 46 16.14 11.79 1.90
C ALA A 46 17.31 12.03 0.94
N GLN A 47 17.37 11.27 -0.14
CA GLN A 47 18.39 11.37 -1.18
C GLN A 47 17.75 11.85 -2.48
N SER A 48 18.28 12.93 -3.06
CA SER A 48 17.95 13.30 -4.45
C SER A 48 18.51 12.25 -5.40
N LEU A 49 17.70 11.81 -6.36
CA LEU A 49 18.09 10.86 -7.38
C LEU A 49 18.31 11.62 -8.70
N THR A 50 17.36 11.53 -9.64
CA THR A 50 17.45 12.13 -10.97
C THR A 50 16.35 13.14 -11.20
N GLU A 51 16.60 14.05 -12.15
CA GLU A 51 15.58 14.92 -12.74
C GLU A 51 15.31 14.46 -14.17
N ILE A 52 14.05 14.27 -14.50
CA ILE A 52 13.62 13.75 -15.81
C ILE A 52 12.85 14.87 -16.52
N GLY A 53 13.33 15.29 -17.69
CA GLY A 53 12.65 16.28 -18.52
C GLY A 53 11.35 15.76 -19.14
N VAL A 54 10.39 16.66 -19.40
CA VAL A 54 9.09 16.33 -20.02
C VAL A 54 9.23 15.64 -21.38
N ASP A 55 10.29 15.94 -22.13
CA ASP A 55 10.56 15.33 -23.43
C ASP A 55 10.86 13.83 -23.33
N ALA A 56 11.54 13.40 -22.25
CA ALA A 56 11.83 11.99 -22.03
C ALA A 56 10.55 11.19 -21.74
N PHE A 57 9.61 11.76 -20.97
CA PHE A 57 8.29 11.18 -20.78
C PHE A 57 7.51 11.12 -22.09
N THR A 58 7.52 12.21 -22.87
CA THR A 58 6.81 12.29 -24.14
C THR A 58 7.32 11.23 -25.12
N ALA A 59 8.64 11.04 -25.19
CA ALA A 59 9.27 10.00 -26.00
C ALA A 59 8.89 8.58 -25.53
N ALA A 60 8.92 8.32 -24.23
CA ALA A 60 8.57 7.01 -23.67
C ALA A 60 7.10 6.64 -23.92
N VAL A 61 6.18 7.59 -23.73
CA VAL A 61 4.76 7.39 -24.02
C VAL A 61 4.53 7.16 -25.52
N ALA A 62 5.17 7.95 -26.40
CA ALA A 62 5.05 7.80 -27.85
C ALA A 62 5.61 6.46 -28.36
N ALA A 63 6.63 5.92 -27.69
CA ALA A 63 7.18 4.60 -28.00
C ALA A 63 6.26 3.43 -27.62
N GLY A 64 5.15 3.69 -26.91
CA GLY A 64 4.21 2.66 -26.46
C GLY A 64 4.80 1.72 -25.39
N THR A 65 5.89 2.12 -24.74
CA THR A 65 6.56 1.30 -23.72
C THR A 65 5.96 1.47 -22.32
N SER A 66 5.12 2.48 -22.11
CA SER A 66 4.40 2.67 -20.85
C SER A 66 3.16 1.80 -20.76
N ARG A 67 2.87 1.32 -19.54
CA ARG A 67 1.61 0.62 -19.20
C ARG A 67 0.44 1.60 -18.96
N ILE A 68 0.74 2.89 -18.83
CA ILE A 68 -0.28 3.94 -18.75
C ILE A 68 -0.75 4.26 -20.19
N PRO A 69 -2.05 4.49 -20.41
CA PRO A 69 -2.55 4.90 -21.72
C PRO A 69 -1.81 6.13 -22.24
N PRO A 70 -1.75 6.33 -23.58
CA PRO A 70 -0.99 7.42 -24.17
C PRO A 70 -1.62 8.77 -23.79
N LEU A 71 -1.06 9.37 -22.74
CA LEU A 71 -1.45 10.66 -22.20
C LEU A 71 -0.29 11.63 -22.37
N GLN A 72 -0.59 12.90 -22.62
CA GLN A 72 0.43 13.92 -22.82
C GLN A 72 1.09 14.29 -21.48
N PRO A 73 2.39 13.99 -21.28
CA PRO A 73 3.13 14.47 -20.12
C PRO A 73 3.18 16.00 -20.11
N ARG A 74 3.09 16.60 -18.91
CA ARG A 74 2.97 18.06 -18.75
C ARG A 74 4.18 18.70 -18.08
N TYR A 75 4.85 17.95 -17.21
CA TYR A 75 5.95 18.46 -16.38
C TYR A 75 7.15 17.53 -16.43
N GLY A 76 8.34 18.11 -16.24
CA GLY A 76 9.49 17.34 -15.77
C GLY A 76 9.26 16.87 -14.33
N VAL A 77 10.10 15.96 -13.85
CA VAL A 77 9.94 15.32 -12.53
C VAL A 77 11.27 15.26 -11.81
N SER A 78 11.32 15.79 -10.58
CA SER A 78 12.43 15.57 -9.64
C SER A 78 12.12 14.37 -8.77
N THR A 79 13.07 13.44 -8.62
CA THR A 79 12.88 12.18 -7.89
C THR A 79 13.77 12.09 -6.66
N TYR A 80 13.24 11.46 -5.61
CA TYR A 80 13.90 11.30 -4.32
C TYR A 80 13.69 9.88 -3.81
N ARG A 81 14.71 9.32 -3.17
CA ARG A 81 14.56 8.12 -2.34
C ARG A 81 14.52 8.53 -0.89
N LEU A 82 13.48 8.11 -0.18
CA LEU A 82 13.41 8.24 1.26
C LEU A 82 13.75 6.90 1.89
N THR A 83 14.45 6.92 3.03
CA THR A 83 14.50 5.78 3.96
C THR A 83 13.68 6.11 5.19
N TYR A 84 12.90 5.14 5.66
CA TYR A 84 11.96 5.31 6.77
C TYR A 84 11.85 4.03 7.60
N LEU A 85 11.33 4.17 8.82
CA LEU A 85 11.05 3.04 9.70
C LEU A 85 9.63 2.51 9.50
N THR A 86 9.50 1.19 9.39
CA THR A 86 8.23 0.47 9.29
C THR A 86 8.31 -0.88 10.01
N GLN A 87 7.34 -1.77 9.79
CA GLN A 87 7.28 -3.10 10.42
C GLN A 87 7.43 -4.22 9.39
N ASP A 88 8.17 -5.27 9.74
CA ASP A 88 8.26 -6.50 8.97
C ASP A 88 7.08 -7.46 9.25
N ALA A 89 7.17 -8.68 8.72
CA ALA A 89 6.19 -9.74 8.89
C ALA A 89 5.91 -10.12 10.35
N ASP A 90 6.91 -9.97 11.23
CA ASP A 90 6.85 -10.34 12.64
C ASP A 90 6.53 -9.12 13.54
N GLY A 91 6.33 -7.95 12.93
CA GLY A 91 6.04 -6.70 13.62
C GLY A 91 7.27 -6.00 14.18
N ALA A 92 8.48 -6.48 13.85
CA ALA A 92 9.72 -5.84 14.26
C ALA A 92 9.95 -4.57 13.45
N LEU A 93 10.53 -3.56 14.11
CA LEU A 93 10.86 -2.29 13.47
C LEU A 93 12.04 -2.48 12.52
N VAL A 94 11.87 -2.10 11.27
CA VAL A 94 12.88 -2.24 10.20
C VAL A 94 12.98 -0.98 9.36
N GLU A 95 14.12 -0.77 8.71
CA GLU A 95 14.29 0.28 7.72
C GLU A 95 13.81 -0.21 6.35
N ALA A 96 13.04 0.62 5.65
CA ALA A 96 12.64 0.42 4.26
C ALA A 96 12.88 1.71 3.45
N SER A 97 12.69 1.62 2.14
CA SER A 97 12.79 2.78 1.25
C SER A 97 11.57 2.94 0.35
N GLY A 98 11.49 4.11 -0.30
CA GLY A 98 10.49 4.39 -1.31
C GLY A 98 10.84 5.62 -2.13
N LEU A 99 10.16 5.73 -3.27
CA LEU A 99 10.24 6.84 -4.20
C LEU A 99 9.28 7.96 -3.79
N VAL A 100 9.76 9.19 -3.86
CA VAL A 100 8.92 10.39 -3.99
C VAL A 100 9.26 11.08 -5.30
N ALA A 101 8.26 11.27 -6.16
CA ALA A 101 8.39 11.93 -7.46
C ALA A 101 7.55 13.21 -7.46
N VAL A 102 8.20 14.35 -7.70
CA VAL A 102 7.61 15.69 -7.62
C VAL A 102 7.60 16.34 -8.99
N PRO A 103 6.44 16.79 -9.50
CA PRO A 103 6.36 17.49 -10.78
C PRO A 103 7.02 18.87 -10.68
N GLN A 104 7.86 19.19 -11.66
CA GLN A 104 8.50 20.48 -11.81
C GLN A 104 7.50 21.47 -12.42
N LYS A 105 6.67 22.08 -11.57
CA LYS A 105 5.68 23.08 -11.98
C LYS A 105 6.26 24.50 -11.97
N PRO A 106 5.84 25.38 -12.90
CA PRO A 106 6.23 26.79 -12.85
C PRO A 106 5.67 27.48 -11.61
N ALA A 107 6.31 28.57 -11.19
CA ALA A 107 5.84 29.39 -10.08
C ALA A 107 4.41 29.89 -10.34
N GLY A 108 3.54 29.79 -9.34
CA GLY A 108 2.13 30.19 -9.44
C GLY A 108 1.19 29.11 -10.01
N ALA A 109 1.72 27.96 -10.46
CA ALA A 109 0.88 26.79 -10.75
C ALA A 109 0.21 26.26 -9.47
N GLY A 110 -0.97 25.66 -9.62
CA GLY A 110 -1.70 25.08 -8.49
C GLY A 110 -0.94 23.91 -7.85
N ALA A 111 -1.06 23.81 -6.51
CA ALA A 111 -0.44 22.74 -5.74
C ALA A 111 -0.99 21.37 -6.16
N SER A 112 -0.13 20.36 -6.18
CA SER A 112 -0.48 19.00 -6.60
C SER A 112 -1.25 18.23 -5.53
N PRO A 113 -2.17 17.33 -5.91
CA PRO A 113 -2.61 16.25 -5.03
C PRO A 113 -1.48 15.23 -4.84
N VAL A 114 -1.56 14.49 -3.72
CA VAL A 114 -0.68 13.37 -3.41
C VAL A 114 -1.31 12.09 -3.93
N LEU A 115 -0.50 11.25 -4.56
CA LEU A 115 -0.88 9.93 -5.01
C LEU A 115 0.01 8.87 -4.39
N GLY A 116 -0.55 8.06 -3.51
CA GLY A 116 0.08 6.82 -3.05
C GLY A 116 -0.02 5.76 -4.15
N TYR A 117 1.10 5.43 -4.78
CA TYR A 117 1.20 4.38 -5.78
C TYR A 117 1.73 3.09 -5.15
N GLN A 118 1.05 1.98 -5.38
CA GLN A 118 1.44 0.65 -4.93
C GLN A 118 1.79 -0.24 -6.13
N HIS A 119 3.03 -0.73 -6.18
CA HIS A 119 3.49 -1.57 -7.29
C HIS A 119 2.90 -2.99 -7.20
N ALA A 120 2.75 -3.61 -8.37
CA ALA A 120 2.39 -5.02 -8.50
C ALA A 120 3.54 -5.92 -8.02
N THR A 121 3.38 -7.24 -8.09
CA THR A 121 4.46 -8.15 -7.73
C THR A 121 5.68 -7.91 -8.60
N THR A 122 6.76 -7.53 -7.92
CA THR A 122 8.04 -7.17 -8.51
C THR A 122 9.04 -8.27 -8.22
N PHE A 123 9.58 -8.91 -9.26
CA PHE A 123 10.41 -10.12 -9.12
C PHE A 123 11.92 -9.84 -9.13
N ALA A 124 12.32 -8.69 -9.69
CA ALA A 124 13.69 -8.21 -9.68
C ALA A 124 13.81 -7.02 -8.72
N ASN A 125 14.78 -7.02 -7.82
CA ASN A 125 14.98 -5.93 -6.89
C ASN A 125 15.28 -4.60 -7.61
N ALA A 126 15.92 -4.68 -8.78
CA ALA A 126 16.18 -3.52 -9.63
C ALA A 126 14.90 -2.80 -10.09
N ASP A 127 13.75 -3.49 -10.12
CA ASP A 127 12.46 -2.95 -10.52
C ASP A 127 11.69 -2.30 -9.36
N ALA A 128 12.28 -2.22 -8.16
CA ALA A 128 11.70 -1.48 -7.05
C ALA A 128 11.53 0.01 -7.42
N PRO A 129 10.43 0.69 -7.00
CA PRO A 129 10.13 2.07 -7.37
C PRO A 129 11.28 3.08 -7.17
N SER A 130 12.08 2.95 -6.10
CA SER A 130 13.19 3.87 -5.83
C SER A 130 14.49 3.54 -6.58
N LEU A 131 14.51 2.45 -7.36
CA LEU A 131 15.65 2.00 -8.17
C LEU A 131 15.37 2.13 -9.68
N ASN A 132 14.21 1.68 -10.15
CA ASN A 132 13.82 1.81 -11.56
C ASN A 132 13.17 3.18 -11.84
N LEU A 133 13.97 4.09 -12.38
CA LEU A 133 13.55 5.45 -12.71
C LEU A 133 13.33 5.66 -14.23
N ALA A 134 12.99 4.62 -14.97
CA ALA A 134 12.73 4.75 -16.40
C ALA A 134 11.51 5.66 -16.66
N PRO A 135 11.54 6.58 -17.64
CA PRO A 135 10.42 7.51 -17.89
C PRO A 135 9.11 6.83 -18.30
N SER A 136 9.12 5.54 -18.65
CA SER A 136 7.93 4.74 -18.93
C SER A 136 7.25 4.20 -17.69
N GLU A 137 7.92 4.21 -16.52
CA GLU A 137 7.40 3.63 -15.29
C GLU A 137 6.15 4.37 -14.80
N PRO A 138 5.06 3.64 -14.47
CA PRO A 138 3.80 4.25 -14.04
C PRO A 138 3.92 5.35 -12.98
N PRO A 139 4.66 5.20 -11.85
CA PRO A 139 4.76 6.25 -10.85
C PRO A 139 5.38 7.55 -11.40
N LEU A 140 6.33 7.46 -12.34
CA LEU A 140 6.97 8.63 -12.93
C LEU A 140 6.11 9.27 -14.01
N VAL A 141 5.41 8.48 -14.83
CA VAL A 141 4.43 8.99 -15.78
C VAL A 141 3.30 9.72 -15.05
N LEU A 142 2.76 9.16 -13.96
CA LEU A 142 1.76 9.81 -13.12
C LEU A 142 2.29 11.12 -12.51
N ALA A 143 3.55 11.15 -12.08
CA ALA A 143 4.17 12.38 -11.60
C ALA A 143 4.28 13.43 -12.71
N SER A 144 4.64 13.04 -13.95
CA SER A 144 4.70 13.94 -15.11
C SER A 144 3.33 14.54 -15.49
N LEU A 145 2.24 13.89 -15.10
CA LEU A 145 0.88 14.40 -15.22
C LEU A 145 0.54 15.41 -14.11
N GLY A 146 1.41 15.70 -13.16
CA GLY A 146 1.22 16.73 -12.14
C GLY A 146 0.81 16.24 -10.75
N TYR A 147 0.86 14.93 -10.49
CA TYR A 147 0.70 14.36 -9.14
C TYR A 147 2.03 14.38 -8.37
N ILE A 148 2.00 14.60 -7.06
CA ILE A 148 3.12 14.20 -6.21
C ILE A 148 2.94 12.71 -5.91
N VAL A 149 3.81 11.87 -6.47
CA VAL A 149 3.69 10.41 -6.33
C VAL A 149 4.59 9.94 -5.19
N VAL A 150 4.03 9.12 -4.31
CA VAL A 150 4.73 8.45 -3.21
C VAL A 150 4.54 6.95 -3.40
N ALA A 151 5.64 6.20 -3.56
CA ALA A 151 5.62 4.77 -3.78
C ALA A 151 6.61 4.08 -2.85
N ALA A 152 6.11 3.27 -1.92
CA ALA A 152 6.95 2.42 -1.09
C ALA A 152 7.59 1.32 -1.96
N ASP A 153 8.84 0.96 -1.68
CA ASP A 153 9.46 -0.23 -2.28
C ASP A 153 8.94 -1.53 -1.65
N TYR A 154 8.27 -1.42 -0.50
CA TYR A 154 8.00 -2.49 0.46
C TYR A 154 9.26 -3.02 1.17
N VAL A 155 9.03 -3.70 2.29
CA VAL A 155 10.06 -4.47 2.99
C VAL A 155 10.48 -5.63 2.08
N GLY A 156 11.78 -5.94 2.02
CA GLY A 156 12.35 -6.96 1.14
C GLY A 156 12.83 -6.43 -0.21
N PHE A 157 12.73 -5.13 -0.45
CA PHE A 157 13.21 -4.46 -1.67
C PHE A 157 14.14 -3.30 -1.36
N ALA A 158 14.92 -2.90 -2.36
CA ALA A 158 15.85 -1.79 -2.38
C ALA A 158 16.70 -1.72 -1.10
N HIS A 159 16.48 -0.73 -0.23
CA HIS A 159 17.22 -0.56 1.02
C HIS A 159 17.11 -1.77 1.96
N SER A 160 16.02 -2.54 1.85
CA SER A 160 15.68 -3.67 2.72
C SER A 160 15.78 -5.04 2.04
N ASN A 161 16.44 -5.16 0.88
CA ASN A 161 16.54 -6.42 0.11
C ASN A 161 17.26 -7.57 0.87
N ALA A 162 17.97 -7.25 1.96
CA ALA A 162 18.51 -8.26 2.87
C ALA A 162 17.44 -8.98 3.72
N ALA A 163 16.19 -8.51 3.73
CA ALA A 163 15.03 -9.18 4.32
C ALA A 163 14.21 -9.92 3.25
N ALA A 164 13.34 -10.84 3.69
CA ALA A 164 12.32 -11.39 2.81
C ALA A 164 11.11 -10.45 2.76
N HIS A 165 10.51 -10.29 1.59
CA HIS A 165 9.32 -9.50 1.38
C HIS A 165 8.09 -10.15 2.02
N PRO A 166 7.39 -9.47 2.97
CA PRO A 166 6.15 -9.95 3.59
C PRO A 166 4.98 -10.00 2.58
N TYR A 167 4.95 -11.06 1.78
CA TYR A 167 4.06 -11.15 0.62
C TYR A 167 2.62 -11.48 1.02
N LEU A 168 1.68 -10.62 0.64
CA LEU A 168 0.25 -10.75 0.95
C LEU A 168 -0.03 -10.91 2.47
N GLN A 169 0.74 -10.18 3.27
CA GLN A 169 0.59 -10.10 4.73
C GLN A 169 0.02 -8.73 5.11
N SER A 170 -1.29 -8.68 5.35
CA SER A 170 -2.09 -7.45 5.38
C SER A 170 -1.51 -6.34 6.25
N ARG A 171 -1.03 -6.66 7.46
CA ARG A 171 -0.48 -5.67 8.39
C ARG A 171 0.84 -5.09 7.88
N ALA A 172 1.81 -5.94 7.52
CA ALA A 172 3.12 -5.49 7.04
C ALA A 172 2.97 -4.68 5.73
N THR A 173 2.13 -5.16 4.80
CA THR A 173 1.82 -4.46 3.56
C THR A 173 1.22 -3.07 3.82
N ALA A 174 0.21 -2.97 4.70
CA ALA A 174 -0.39 -1.68 5.04
C ALA A 174 0.62 -0.73 5.68
N ARG A 175 1.46 -1.23 6.60
CA ARG A 175 2.47 -0.42 7.30
C ARG A 175 3.52 0.14 6.36
N ALA A 176 4.06 -0.66 5.44
CA ALA A 176 5.01 -0.16 4.45
C ALA A 176 4.45 1.04 3.64
N VAL A 177 3.16 0.99 3.27
CA VAL A 177 2.50 2.09 2.55
C VAL A 177 2.26 3.31 3.44
N LEU A 178 1.65 3.13 4.61
CA LEU A 178 1.26 4.24 5.49
C LEU A 178 2.48 4.95 6.08
N ASP A 179 3.47 4.19 6.51
CA ASP A 179 4.69 4.74 7.12
C ASP A 179 5.52 5.50 6.07
N MET A 180 5.53 5.05 4.80
CA MET A 180 6.12 5.80 3.69
C MET A 180 5.38 7.12 3.41
N LEU A 181 4.05 7.12 3.46
CA LEU A 181 3.24 8.35 3.30
C LEU A 181 3.52 9.36 4.41
N ASP A 182 3.66 8.89 5.66
CA ASP A 182 4.00 9.72 6.80
C ASP A 182 5.43 10.29 6.68
N ALA A 183 6.40 9.47 6.28
CA ALA A 183 7.77 9.90 6.03
C ALA A 183 7.85 10.93 4.88
N ALA A 184 7.10 10.69 3.80
CA ALA A 184 6.98 11.63 2.68
C ALA A 184 6.31 12.94 3.10
N GLN A 185 5.31 12.92 4.00
CA GLN A 185 4.71 14.14 4.51
C GLN A 185 5.70 14.95 5.37
N GLN A 186 6.48 14.29 6.22
CA GLN A 186 7.56 14.94 6.98
C GLN A 186 8.60 15.58 6.06
N TRP A 187 9.07 14.83 5.06
CA TRP A 187 10.04 15.32 4.08
C TRP A 187 9.50 16.55 3.31
N ARG A 188 8.27 16.48 2.79
CA ARG A 188 7.67 17.58 2.02
C ARG A 188 7.51 18.86 2.83
N ARG A 189 7.13 18.75 4.11
CA ARG A 189 7.05 19.91 5.02
C ARG A 189 8.43 20.56 5.22
N ALA A 190 9.47 19.75 5.44
CA ALA A 190 10.84 20.26 5.60
C ALA A 190 11.39 20.88 4.30
N ALA A 191 11.14 20.23 3.16
CA ALA A 191 11.57 20.67 1.83
C ALA A 191 10.68 21.78 1.22
N ARG A 192 9.59 22.17 1.91
CA ARG A 192 8.60 23.17 1.45
C ARG A 192 7.95 22.80 0.11
N VAL A 193 7.74 21.52 -0.14
CA VAL A 193 6.98 21.02 -1.30
C VAL A 193 5.49 21.08 -0.96
N ALA A 194 4.78 22.05 -1.54
CA ALA A 194 3.36 22.25 -1.30
C ALA A 194 2.48 21.21 -2.01
N ASP A 195 1.41 20.78 -1.33
CA ASP A 195 0.31 19.98 -1.89
C ASP A 195 -1.03 20.67 -1.63
N ASN A 196 -2.11 20.16 -2.22
CA ASN A 196 -3.46 20.72 -2.07
C ASN A 196 -4.33 20.01 -1.00
N GLY A 197 -3.72 19.14 -0.18
CA GLY A 197 -4.38 18.38 0.88
C GLY A 197 -5.23 17.20 0.39
N GLN A 198 -5.22 16.86 -0.91
CA GLN A 198 -5.89 15.67 -1.43
C GLN A 198 -4.92 14.49 -1.48
N LEU A 199 -5.38 13.33 -1.03
CA LEU A 199 -4.69 12.06 -1.14
C LEU A 199 -5.55 11.07 -1.95
N TYR A 200 -4.93 10.41 -2.91
CA TYR A 200 -5.47 9.26 -3.62
C TYR A 200 -4.56 8.05 -3.39
N LEU A 201 -5.14 6.85 -3.36
CA LEU A 201 -4.37 5.60 -3.30
C LEU A 201 -4.73 4.75 -4.51
N LEU A 202 -3.75 4.19 -5.20
CA LEU A 202 -3.99 3.30 -6.34
C LEU A 202 -2.92 2.23 -6.46
N GLY A 203 -3.32 1.06 -6.98
CA GLY A 203 -2.42 -0.05 -7.19
C GLY A 203 -3.09 -1.18 -7.98
N TYR A 204 -2.28 -2.01 -8.62
CA TYR A 204 -2.74 -3.13 -9.44
C TYR A 204 -2.11 -4.44 -8.97
N SER A 205 -2.83 -5.57 -9.05
CA SER A 205 -2.34 -6.88 -8.59
C SER A 205 -2.04 -6.87 -7.09
N GLU A 206 -0.85 -7.28 -6.66
CA GLU A 206 -0.37 -7.05 -5.29
C GLU A 206 -0.48 -5.59 -4.86
N GLY A 207 -0.26 -4.64 -5.77
CA GLY A 207 -0.45 -3.23 -5.50
C GLY A 207 -1.90 -2.90 -5.18
N GLY A 208 -2.86 -3.55 -5.83
CA GLY A 208 -4.29 -3.42 -5.53
C GLY A 208 -4.59 -3.93 -4.12
N TYR A 209 -4.03 -5.09 -3.77
CA TYR A 209 -4.09 -5.62 -2.41
C TYR A 209 -3.52 -4.63 -1.38
N ALA A 210 -2.34 -4.06 -1.66
CA ALA A 210 -1.69 -3.09 -0.80
C ALA A 210 -2.48 -1.79 -0.64
N THR A 211 -3.09 -1.30 -1.72
CA THR A 211 -4.00 -0.13 -1.68
C THR A 211 -5.19 -0.38 -0.75
N MET A 212 -5.85 -1.54 -0.84
CA MET A 212 -6.96 -1.88 0.04
C MET A 212 -6.50 -2.11 1.48
N ALA A 213 -5.36 -2.78 1.68
CA ALA A 213 -4.76 -3.00 2.99
C ALA A 213 -4.46 -1.67 3.70
N ALA A 214 -3.87 -0.72 2.97
CA ALA A 214 -3.54 0.60 3.49
C ALA A 214 -4.80 1.36 3.90
N GLN A 215 -5.84 1.41 3.05
CA GLN A 215 -7.11 2.06 3.41
C GLN A 215 -7.76 1.39 4.63
N ARG A 216 -7.87 0.06 4.64
CA ARG A 216 -8.41 -0.69 5.79
C ARG A 216 -7.68 -0.32 7.09
N GLU A 217 -6.36 -0.26 7.06
CA GLU A 217 -5.57 0.08 8.23
C GLU A 217 -5.74 1.55 8.63
N MET A 218 -5.88 2.47 7.67
CA MET A 218 -6.23 3.86 7.96
C MET A 218 -7.54 3.94 8.75
N GLU A 219 -8.57 3.23 8.30
CA GLU A 219 -9.92 3.22 8.91
C GLU A 219 -9.89 2.60 10.31
N ARG A 220 -9.21 1.45 10.47
CA ARG A 220 -9.09 0.76 11.76
C ARG A 220 -8.31 1.57 12.81
N THR A 221 -7.31 2.31 12.38
CA THR A 221 -6.41 3.06 13.27
C THR A 221 -6.79 4.53 13.42
N ARG A 222 -7.80 5.00 12.68
CA ARG A 222 -8.18 6.42 12.58
C ARG A 222 -6.99 7.28 12.16
N SER A 223 -6.31 6.85 11.10
CA SER A 223 -5.09 7.51 10.60
C SER A 223 -5.32 9.01 10.38
N PRO A 224 -4.33 9.87 10.73
CA PRO A 224 -4.35 11.30 10.40
C PRO A 224 -4.41 11.60 8.89
N LEU A 225 -4.18 10.61 8.04
CA LEU A 225 -4.28 10.72 6.58
C LEU A 225 -5.73 10.60 6.08
N LEU A 226 -6.65 9.99 6.86
CA LEU A 226 -8.05 9.77 6.45
C LEU A 226 -8.76 11.05 5.97
N PRO A 227 -8.66 12.22 6.65
CA PRO A 227 -9.34 13.43 6.20
C PRO A 227 -8.88 13.94 4.82
N GLN A 228 -7.68 13.53 4.37
CA GLN A 228 -7.12 13.89 3.07
C GLN A 228 -7.55 12.89 1.98
N LEU A 229 -7.91 11.65 2.36
CA LEU A 229 -8.23 10.58 1.41
C LEU A 229 -9.51 10.89 0.62
N ARG A 230 -9.35 11.04 -0.69
CA ARG A 230 -10.45 11.34 -1.63
C ARG A 230 -11.01 10.10 -2.29
N ALA A 231 -10.16 9.13 -2.59
CA ALA A 231 -10.56 7.83 -3.12
C ALA A 231 -9.42 6.81 -3.01
N ALA A 232 -9.78 5.53 -2.93
CA ALA A 232 -8.88 4.42 -3.16
C ALA A 232 -9.32 3.65 -4.41
N LEU A 233 -8.34 3.25 -5.23
CA LEU A 233 -8.55 2.56 -6.51
C LEU A 233 -7.80 1.23 -6.53
N PRO A 234 -8.16 0.25 -5.68
CA PRO A 234 -7.53 -1.06 -5.69
C PRO A 234 -7.98 -1.89 -6.90
N ALA A 235 -7.06 -2.39 -7.71
CA ALA A 235 -7.38 -3.15 -8.92
C ALA A 235 -6.73 -4.53 -8.97
N ALA A 236 -7.48 -5.52 -9.47
CA ALA A 236 -7.05 -6.89 -9.71
C ALA A 236 -6.25 -7.54 -8.55
N GLY A 237 -6.55 -7.18 -7.31
CA GLY A 237 -5.83 -7.66 -6.13
C GLY A 237 -6.48 -8.89 -5.50
N PRO A 238 -5.71 -9.80 -4.86
CA PRO A 238 -6.24 -10.95 -4.13
C PRO A 238 -6.84 -10.52 -2.77
N PHE A 239 -7.93 -9.75 -2.81
CA PHE A 239 -8.52 -9.13 -1.61
C PHE A 239 -9.08 -10.13 -0.60
N ASP A 240 -9.64 -11.22 -1.13
CA ASP A 240 -10.10 -12.40 -0.43
C ASP A 240 -9.16 -13.56 -0.72
N MET A 241 -8.28 -13.85 0.25
CA MET A 241 -7.23 -14.85 0.09
C MET A 241 -7.78 -16.27 0.12
N GLN A 242 -8.93 -16.51 0.75
CA GLN A 242 -9.56 -17.83 0.72
C GLN A 242 -10.05 -18.13 -0.71
N VAL A 243 -10.85 -17.22 -1.28
CA VAL A 243 -11.34 -17.35 -2.66
C VAL A 243 -10.21 -17.43 -3.67
N THR A 244 -9.14 -16.64 -3.47
CA THR A 244 -7.97 -16.65 -4.34
C THR A 244 -7.27 -18.01 -4.30
N LEU A 245 -6.95 -18.52 -3.11
CA LEU A 245 -6.21 -19.78 -2.97
C LEU A 245 -7.02 -21.01 -3.32
N ASP A 246 -8.33 -21.02 -3.06
CA ASP A 246 -9.22 -22.09 -3.50
C ASP A 246 -9.24 -22.17 -5.03
N THR A 247 -9.27 -21.03 -5.72
CA THR A 247 -9.24 -20.99 -7.19
C THR A 247 -7.88 -21.44 -7.73
N LEU A 248 -6.77 -20.99 -7.13
CA LEU A 248 -5.43 -21.42 -7.54
C LEU A 248 -5.21 -22.91 -7.28
N LEU A 249 -5.69 -23.43 -6.15
CA LEU A 249 -5.67 -24.86 -5.86
C LEU A 249 -6.47 -25.64 -6.91
N GLY A 250 -7.64 -25.13 -7.32
CA GLY A 250 -8.42 -25.68 -8.43
C GLY A 250 -7.58 -25.87 -9.70
N ARG A 251 -6.82 -24.84 -10.10
CA ARG A 251 -5.94 -24.93 -11.28
C ARG A 251 -4.81 -25.95 -11.09
N VAL A 252 -4.21 -26.01 -9.91
CA VAL A 252 -3.20 -27.03 -9.58
C VAL A 252 -3.80 -28.44 -9.67
N ARG A 253 -5.07 -28.63 -9.27
CA ARG A 253 -5.75 -29.93 -9.44
C ARG A 253 -5.88 -30.33 -10.91
N ASP A 254 -6.28 -29.38 -11.74
CA ASP A 254 -6.50 -29.61 -13.16
C ASP A 254 -5.18 -29.90 -13.90
N GLU A 255 -4.09 -29.24 -13.50
CA GLU A 255 -2.74 -29.46 -14.06
C GLU A 255 -2.12 -30.78 -13.58
N TYR A 256 -2.43 -31.22 -12.35
CA TYR A 256 -1.84 -32.41 -11.72
C TYR A 256 -2.92 -33.44 -11.33
N PRO A 257 -3.65 -34.06 -12.29
CA PRO A 257 -4.79 -34.93 -12.02
C PRO A 257 -4.42 -36.18 -11.19
N ALA A 258 -3.16 -36.63 -11.24
CA ALA A 258 -2.67 -37.76 -10.46
C ALA A 258 -2.81 -37.55 -8.93
N ILE A 259 -2.70 -36.29 -8.47
CA ILE A 259 -2.87 -35.91 -7.06
C ILE A 259 -4.12 -35.06 -6.83
N GLY A 260 -4.78 -34.59 -7.89
CA GLY A 260 -5.90 -33.64 -7.82
C GLY A 260 -7.11 -34.11 -7.00
N TRP A 261 -7.29 -35.43 -6.84
CA TRP A 261 -8.34 -35.99 -5.97
C TRP A 261 -8.09 -35.74 -4.48
N MET A 262 -6.82 -35.53 -4.08
CA MET A 262 -6.41 -35.27 -2.69
C MET A 262 -6.46 -33.78 -2.32
N LEU A 263 -6.48 -32.89 -3.31
CA LEU A 263 -6.32 -31.45 -3.11
C LEU A 263 -7.69 -30.77 -2.97
N ASN A 264 -8.38 -30.98 -1.86
CA ASN A 264 -9.66 -30.31 -1.60
C ASN A 264 -9.51 -29.30 -0.45
N PRO A 265 -10.03 -28.06 -0.59
CA PRO A 265 -10.13 -27.12 0.52
C PRO A 265 -10.80 -27.77 1.74
N GLY A 266 -10.29 -27.50 2.94
CA GLY A 266 -10.80 -28.08 4.19
C GLY A 266 -10.27 -29.48 4.52
N THR A 267 -9.45 -30.07 3.64
CA THR A 267 -8.82 -31.38 3.86
C THR A 267 -7.30 -31.36 3.70
N LEU A 268 -6.72 -30.21 3.34
CA LEU A 268 -5.29 -30.06 3.06
C LEU A 268 -4.42 -30.39 4.28
N ARG A 269 -4.93 -30.13 5.48
CA ARG A 269 -4.23 -30.41 6.74
C ARG A 269 -3.93 -31.90 6.94
N TYR A 270 -4.72 -32.79 6.34
CA TYR A 270 -4.58 -34.23 6.45
C TYR A 270 -3.58 -34.82 5.44
N LEU A 271 -3.10 -34.03 4.49
CA LEU A 271 -2.06 -34.46 3.56
C LEU A 271 -0.75 -34.73 4.30
N GLY A 272 -0.03 -35.76 3.86
CA GLY A 272 1.32 -36.04 4.36
C GLY A 272 2.27 -34.87 4.12
N ALA A 273 3.28 -34.71 4.99
CA ALA A 273 4.18 -33.56 4.98
C ALA A 273 4.83 -33.30 3.59
N SER A 274 5.28 -34.35 2.91
CA SER A 274 5.88 -34.24 1.57
C SER A 274 4.88 -33.76 0.52
N VAL A 275 3.62 -34.20 0.59
CA VAL A 275 2.56 -33.76 -0.34
C VAL A 275 2.22 -32.29 -0.07
N ARG A 276 2.07 -31.87 1.19
CA ARG A 276 1.84 -30.44 1.52
C ARG A 276 2.98 -29.55 1.05
N ALA A 277 4.23 -29.98 1.23
CA ALA A 277 5.39 -29.24 0.75
C ALA A 277 5.37 -29.07 -0.78
N GLU A 278 4.95 -30.11 -1.51
CA GLU A 278 4.82 -30.04 -2.96
C GLU A 278 3.67 -29.13 -3.39
N VAL A 279 2.50 -29.20 -2.76
CA VAL A 279 1.38 -28.30 -3.04
C VAL A 279 1.77 -26.85 -2.74
N ARG A 280 2.46 -26.60 -1.62
CA ARG A 280 3.02 -25.28 -1.29
C ARG A 280 3.94 -24.77 -2.40
N ARG A 281 4.83 -25.62 -2.90
CA ARG A 281 5.76 -25.29 -3.99
C ARG A 281 5.02 -24.93 -5.28
N LEU A 282 4.00 -25.69 -5.65
CA LEU A 282 3.19 -25.44 -6.85
C LEU A 282 2.38 -24.14 -6.73
N LEU A 283 1.75 -23.89 -5.58
CA LEU A 283 1.03 -22.64 -5.33
C LEU A 283 1.98 -21.43 -5.34
N LEU A 284 3.16 -21.54 -4.72
CA LEU A 284 4.15 -20.46 -4.75
C LEU A 284 4.65 -20.21 -6.17
N ARG A 285 4.92 -21.27 -6.95
CA ARG A 285 5.36 -21.15 -8.35
C ARG A 285 4.30 -20.51 -9.25
N ALA A 286 3.02 -20.67 -8.93
CA ALA A 286 1.93 -19.99 -9.65
C ALA A 286 1.89 -18.48 -9.36
N LEU A 287 2.52 -18.02 -8.26
CA LEU A 287 2.53 -16.63 -7.82
C LEU A 287 3.86 -15.92 -8.08
N VAL A 288 4.97 -16.64 -7.95
CA VAL A 288 6.34 -16.13 -8.02
C VAL A 288 7.16 -17.02 -8.95
N PRO A 289 7.77 -16.47 -10.01
CA PRO A 289 8.60 -17.22 -10.93
C PRO A 289 9.90 -17.66 -10.26
N GLY A 290 10.48 -18.75 -10.75
CA GLY A 290 11.66 -19.38 -10.12
C GLY A 290 12.97 -18.61 -10.28
N ASP A 291 13.01 -17.59 -11.11
CA ASP A 291 14.16 -16.72 -11.41
C ASP A 291 14.09 -15.36 -10.72
N ALA A 292 13.13 -15.13 -9.82
CA ALA A 292 13.08 -13.93 -8.99
C ALA A 292 14.35 -13.82 -8.11
N ASP A 293 14.93 -12.62 -8.03
CA ASP A 293 16.07 -12.33 -7.14
C ASP A 293 15.63 -11.80 -5.75
N VAL A 294 14.33 -11.52 -5.61
CA VAL A 294 13.66 -11.14 -4.37
C VAL A 294 13.20 -12.38 -3.62
N ARG A 295 13.40 -12.39 -2.29
CA ARG A 295 12.90 -13.47 -1.43
C ARG A 295 11.52 -13.12 -0.91
N TYR A 296 10.58 -14.07 -0.99
CA TYR A 296 9.21 -13.89 -0.54
C TYR A 296 8.92 -14.70 0.73
N ASP A 297 8.44 -14.02 1.76
CA ASP A 297 7.80 -14.67 2.90
C ASP A 297 6.32 -14.90 2.60
N ALA A 298 6.03 -16.09 2.09
CA ALA A 298 4.69 -16.54 1.72
C ALA A 298 4.03 -17.44 2.80
N ARG A 299 4.23 -17.15 4.09
CA ARG A 299 3.68 -17.92 5.23
C ARG A 299 2.16 -18.11 5.19
N PHE A 300 1.42 -17.27 4.46
CA PHE A 300 -0.02 -17.44 4.25
C PHE A 300 -0.37 -18.77 3.55
N LEU A 301 0.54 -19.32 2.72
CA LEU A 301 0.35 -20.64 2.12
C LEU A 301 0.37 -21.75 3.17
N ASP A 302 1.19 -21.60 4.20
CA ASP A 302 1.27 -22.57 5.30
C ASP A 302 -0.02 -22.54 6.12
N THR A 303 -0.56 -21.35 6.38
CA THR A 303 -1.87 -21.16 7.02
C THR A 303 -3.00 -21.78 6.19
N TYR A 304 -3.00 -21.57 4.87
CA TYR A 304 -3.99 -22.16 3.96
C TYR A 304 -3.92 -23.68 3.93
N LEU A 305 -2.70 -24.26 3.85
CA LEU A 305 -2.49 -25.71 3.87
C LEU A 305 -2.81 -26.37 5.21
N ALA A 306 -2.87 -25.59 6.29
CA ALA A 306 -3.35 -26.03 7.59
C ALA A 306 -4.89 -26.01 7.70
N ASP A 307 -5.60 -25.58 6.65
CA ASP A 307 -7.03 -25.30 6.64
C ASP A 307 -7.45 -24.29 7.74
N ASP A 308 -6.56 -23.37 8.10
CA ASP A 308 -6.82 -22.32 9.11
C ASP A 308 -7.38 -21.06 8.44
N GLN A 309 -8.67 -21.13 8.09
CA GLN A 309 -9.37 -20.04 7.41
C GLN A 309 -9.47 -18.77 8.26
N GLU A 310 -9.53 -18.90 9.59
CA GLU A 310 -9.63 -17.76 10.48
C GLU A 310 -8.34 -16.96 10.47
N THR A 311 -7.20 -17.62 10.66
CA THR A 311 -5.89 -16.96 10.62
C THR A 311 -5.58 -16.43 9.22
N LEU A 312 -5.92 -17.16 8.15
CA LEU A 312 -5.73 -16.69 6.78
C LEU A 312 -6.52 -15.41 6.50
N ARG A 313 -7.79 -15.38 6.93
CA ARG A 313 -8.63 -14.19 6.82
C ARG A 313 -8.07 -13.04 7.68
N ALA A 314 -7.66 -13.34 8.91
CA ALA A 314 -7.10 -12.37 9.85
C ALA A 314 -5.83 -11.68 9.35
N GLN A 315 -4.90 -12.47 8.82
CA GLN A 315 -3.54 -12.03 8.52
C GLN A 315 -3.36 -11.65 7.05
N SER A 316 -4.12 -12.24 6.13
CA SER A 316 -3.89 -12.08 4.70
C SER A 316 -5.08 -11.58 3.90
N SER A 317 -6.34 -11.61 4.39
CA SER A 317 -7.46 -10.99 3.67
C SER A 317 -7.68 -9.52 4.06
N VAL A 318 -7.98 -8.67 3.08
CA VAL A 318 -8.06 -7.19 3.25
C VAL A 318 -9.45 -6.60 2.98
N HIS A 319 -10.38 -7.40 2.45
CA HIS A 319 -11.74 -6.96 2.11
C HIS A 319 -12.71 -6.84 3.29
N TRP A 320 -12.32 -7.21 4.51
CA TRP A 320 -13.26 -7.43 5.62
C TRP A 320 -12.86 -6.73 6.94
N GLY A 321 -13.86 -6.49 7.79
CA GLY A 321 -13.65 -5.98 9.15
C GLY A 321 -13.38 -4.49 9.23
N TRP A 322 -13.92 -3.72 8.28
CA TRP A 322 -13.86 -2.26 8.22
C TRP A 322 -15.01 -1.71 7.34
N THR A 323 -15.30 -0.42 7.51
CA THR A 323 -16.30 0.31 6.72
C THR A 323 -15.57 1.49 6.06
N PRO A 324 -15.57 1.61 4.72
CA PRO A 324 -14.89 2.71 4.05
C PRO A 324 -15.52 4.06 4.43
N SER A 325 -14.68 5.05 4.77
CA SER A 325 -15.09 6.45 4.94
C SER A 325 -14.86 7.29 3.67
N ALA A 326 -14.01 6.80 2.77
CA ALA A 326 -13.75 7.35 1.45
C ALA A 326 -14.14 6.36 0.33
N PRO A 327 -14.56 6.85 -0.86
CA PRO A 327 -14.95 5.99 -1.97
C PRO A 327 -13.90 4.96 -2.38
N VAL A 328 -14.37 3.75 -2.74
CA VAL A 328 -13.54 2.63 -3.21
C VAL A 328 -13.95 2.24 -4.62
N TYR A 329 -13.04 2.38 -5.57
CA TYR A 329 -13.25 2.07 -6.99
C TYR A 329 -12.45 0.82 -7.39
N LEU A 330 -13.09 -0.35 -7.27
CA LEU A 330 -12.50 -1.61 -7.70
C LEU A 330 -12.49 -1.71 -9.22
N PHE A 331 -11.44 -2.32 -9.77
CA PHE A 331 -11.34 -2.63 -11.20
C PHE A 331 -10.74 -4.03 -11.41
N HIS A 332 -11.29 -4.82 -12.34
CA HIS A 332 -10.77 -6.18 -12.61
C HIS A 332 -11.22 -6.68 -14.00
N GLY A 333 -10.39 -7.49 -14.67
CA GLY A 333 -10.78 -8.25 -15.86
C GLY A 333 -11.53 -9.55 -15.53
N ARG A 334 -12.55 -9.89 -16.32
CA ARG A 334 -13.39 -11.07 -16.09
C ARG A 334 -12.62 -12.37 -16.32
N ASP A 335 -11.72 -12.37 -17.30
CA ASP A 335 -10.96 -13.53 -17.75
C ASP A 335 -9.59 -13.65 -17.06
N ASP A 336 -9.44 -13.02 -15.89
CA ASP A 336 -8.18 -12.99 -15.16
C ASP A 336 -7.78 -14.37 -14.61
N THR A 337 -6.71 -14.90 -15.20
CA THR A 337 -6.12 -16.19 -14.83
C THR A 337 -4.94 -16.05 -13.87
N THR A 338 -4.61 -14.86 -13.39
CA THR A 338 -3.56 -14.65 -12.37
C THR A 338 -4.21 -14.46 -11.02
N VAL A 339 -5.08 -13.46 -10.89
CA VAL A 339 -5.91 -13.22 -9.69
C VAL A 339 -7.36 -13.45 -10.08
N PRO A 340 -8.12 -14.31 -9.40
CA PRO A 340 -9.47 -14.61 -9.83
C PRO A 340 -10.40 -13.41 -9.64
N PHE A 341 -11.19 -13.09 -10.67
CA PHE A 341 -12.22 -12.04 -10.62
C PHE A 341 -13.17 -12.16 -9.41
N ALA A 342 -13.44 -13.40 -8.96
CA ALA A 342 -14.25 -13.69 -7.78
C ALA A 342 -13.74 -13.00 -6.49
N ALA A 343 -12.43 -12.76 -6.36
CA ALA A 343 -11.89 -12.02 -5.22
C ALA A 343 -12.34 -10.54 -5.21
N SER A 344 -12.47 -9.92 -6.38
CA SER A 344 -13.05 -8.57 -6.50
C SER A 344 -14.55 -8.54 -6.22
N VAL A 345 -15.28 -9.58 -6.63
CA VAL A 345 -16.72 -9.70 -6.32
C VAL A 345 -16.93 -9.83 -4.82
N SER A 346 -16.22 -10.75 -4.16
CA SER A 346 -16.26 -10.92 -2.69
C SER A 346 -15.95 -9.60 -1.97
N ALA A 347 -14.92 -8.87 -2.43
CA ALA A 347 -14.56 -7.59 -1.84
C ALA A 347 -15.62 -6.50 -2.06
N TYR A 348 -16.17 -6.40 -3.27
CA TYR A 348 -17.25 -5.47 -3.58
C TYR A 348 -18.45 -5.73 -2.68
N GLU A 349 -18.94 -6.96 -2.60
CA GLU A 349 -20.11 -7.33 -1.80
C GLU A 349 -19.90 -7.05 -0.31
N THR A 350 -18.72 -7.39 0.21
CA THR A 350 -18.38 -7.18 1.63
C THR A 350 -18.31 -5.68 1.98
N LEU A 351 -17.61 -4.89 1.17
CA LEU A 351 -17.44 -3.46 1.46
C LEU A 351 -18.73 -2.67 1.17
N HIS A 352 -19.46 -3.03 0.12
CA HIS A 352 -20.75 -2.41 -0.19
C HIS A 352 -21.79 -2.65 0.91
N SER A 353 -21.87 -3.89 1.43
CA SER A 353 -22.80 -4.23 2.52
C SER A 353 -22.44 -3.59 3.87
N SER A 354 -21.23 -3.05 4.03
CA SER A 354 -20.83 -2.33 5.25
C SER A 354 -21.56 -0.99 5.46
N GLY A 355 -22.23 -0.46 4.43
CA GLY A 355 -23.02 0.78 4.51
C GLY A 355 -22.19 2.08 4.60
N GLY A 356 -20.90 2.01 4.27
CA GLY A 356 -19.99 3.16 4.28
C GLY A 356 -20.07 4.05 3.04
N ALA A 357 -18.94 4.68 2.72
CA ALA A 357 -18.76 5.44 1.49
C ALA A 357 -18.98 4.57 0.24
N PRO A 358 -19.26 5.20 -0.93
CA PRO A 358 -19.56 4.46 -2.16
C PRO A 358 -18.46 3.46 -2.54
N VAL A 359 -18.88 2.23 -2.84
CA VAL A 359 -18.02 1.16 -3.37
C VAL A 359 -18.57 0.75 -4.73
N SER A 360 -17.71 0.65 -5.74
CA SER A 360 -18.06 0.16 -7.08
C SER A 360 -17.05 -0.84 -7.60
N LEU A 361 -17.50 -1.78 -8.45
CA LEU A 361 -16.64 -2.69 -9.22
C LEU A 361 -16.83 -2.44 -10.71
N ARG A 362 -15.77 -1.99 -11.38
CA ARG A 362 -15.73 -1.84 -12.83
C ARG A 362 -15.01 -3.02 -13.48
N GLU A 363 -15.62 -3.54 -14.53
CA GLU A 363 -15.01 -4.58 -15.34
C GLU A 363 -14.22 -3.97 -16.50
N CYS A 364 -13.06 -4.58 -16.77
CA CYS A 364 -12.29 -4.33 -17.96
C CYS A 364 -13.07 -4.80 -19.21
N SER A 365 -13.11 -3.95 -20.22
CA SER A 365 -13.97 -4.15 -21.40
C SER A 365 -13.29 -3.81 -22.73
N SER A 366 -12.12 -3.17 -22.69
CA SER A 366 -11.37 -2.73 -23.86
C SER A 366 -10.62 -3.86 -24.59
N VAL A 367 -10.49 -5.03 -23.97
CA VAL A 367 -9.74 -6.18 -24.48
C VAL A 367 -10.50 -7.49 -24.22
N ALA A 368 -10.35 -8.45 -25.15
CA ALA A 368 -10.91 -9.79 -25.03
C ALA A 368 -9.86 -10.83 -25.49
N PRO A 369 -9.46 -11.80 -24.64
CA PRO A 369 -9.90 -11.98 -23.26
C PRO A 369 -9.43 -10.84 -22.34
N SER A 370 -10.25 -10.52 -21.34
CA SER A 370 -10.01 -9.50 -20.31
C SER A 370 -9.08 -10.04 -19.21
N GLY A 371 -7.85 -10.43 -19.60
CA GLY A 371 -6.85 -11.02 -18.71
C GLY A 371 -6.08 -10.02 -17.85
N HIS A 372 -5.28 -10.54 -16.91
CA HIS A 372 -4.61 -9.77 -15.86
C HIS A 372 -3.79 -8.57 -16.38
N THR A 373 -2.85 -8.81 -17.30
CA THR A 373 -1.95 -7.74 -17.78
C THR A 373 -2.59 -6.89 -18.86
N ALA A 374 -3.45 -7.48 -19.69
CA ALA A 374 -4.12 -6.80 -20.79
C ALA A 374 -5.04 -5.67 -20.32
N CYS A 375 -5.55 -5.77 -19.09
CA CYS A 375 -6.46 -4.78 -18.49
C CYS A 375 -5.76 -3.59 -17.80
N VAL A 376 -4.43 -3.62 -17.67
CA VAL A 376 -3.66 -2.56 -16.99
C VAL A 376 -3.83 -1.18 -17.65
N PRO A 377 -3.77 -1.03 -18.99
CA PRO A 377 -3.95 0.28 -19.61
C PRO A 377 -5.35 0.88 -19.35
N GLU A 378 -6.42 0.08 -19.43
CA GLU A 378 -7.78 0.56 -19.13
C GLU A 378 -7.92 0.96 -17.66
N TYR A 379 -7.31 0.20 -16.75
CA TYR A 379 -7.29 0.55 -15.33
C TYR A 379 -6.69 1.94 -15.08
N PHE A 380 -5.50 2.25 -15.63
CA PHE A 380 -4.90 3.56 -15.43
C PHE A 380 -5.73 4.69 -16.06
N GLY A 381 -6.33 4.45 -17.23
CA GLY A 381 -7.27 5.40 -17.84
C GLY A 381 -8.49 5.67 -16.97
N TYR A 382 -9.08 4.62 -16.40
CA TYR A 382 -10.18 4.72 -15.46
C TYR A 382 -9.79 5.46 -14.18
N ALA A 383 -8.63 5.11 -13.60
CA ALA A 383 -8.14 5.72 -12.38
C ALA A 383 -7.94 7.24 -12.54
N LEU A 384 -7.35 7.65 -13.66
CA LEU A 384 -7.16 9.07 -13.97
C LEU A 384 -8.47 9.80 -14.23
N ALA A 385 -9.47 9.14 -14.82
CA ALA A 385 -10.81 9.72 -14.98
C ALA A 385 -11.50 9.96 -13.62
N VAL A 386 -11.27 9.08 -12.63
CA VAL A 386 -11.81 9.22 -11.27
C VAL A 386 -11.07 10.31 -10.47
N MET A 387 -9.74 10.33 -10.52
CA MET A 387 -8.93 11.28 -9.76
C MET A 387 -8.93 12.68 -10.38
N GLY A 388 -9.17 12.78 -11.69
CA GLY A 388 -9.13 14.01 -12.46
C GLY A 388 -7.72 14.38 -12.94
N THR A 389 -7.62 15.52 -13.64
CA THR A 389 -6.32 16.07 -14.03
C THR A 389 -5.86 17.06 -12.95
N PRO A 390 -4.66 16.91 -12.37
CA PRO A 390 -4.11 17.88 -11.43
C PRO A 390 -4.03 19.29 -12.03
N PRO A 391 -4.03 20.36 -11.21
CA PRO A 391 -3.82 21.71 -11.69
C PRO A 391 -2.45 21.92 -12.33
#